data_AF-A0A7Y4TVF2-F1
#
_entry.id   AF-A0A7Y4TVF2-F1
#
_cell.length_a   1.000
_cell.length_b   1.000
_cell.length_c   1.000
_cell.angle_alpha   90.00
_cell.angle_beta   90.00
_cell.angle_gamma   90.00
#
_symmetry.space_group_name_H-M   'P 1'
#
loop_
_entity.id
_entity.type
_entity.pdbx_description
1 polymer ?
#
loop_
_entity_poly.entity_id
_entity_poly.type
_entity_poly.pdbx_seq_one_letter_code
_entity_poly.pdbx_strand_id
1 'polypeptide(L)'
;EGSQGNKERTAFIYDTRKVNPAGLVGEIVFPPLEKKITDINGNKITVYEPVLQSARTPFLVGFTANWADFVLTTVHMVWGNNAANDPQRVKEIDTIASILKQKSVNAYEWSRNFILLGDFNIFSTSNETYKALTKNGFDIPPEMMGAKSNANKDREYDQIAFHDRENKFQTTGKAGVFDFYDTVYTLADETIYIPDMGEAYNKTADGKPRENKTLYYKTYWRTYQMSDHLPKWVELKIDFAEAFLNRKLSGG
;
A
#
# COMPACT_ATOMS: atom_id res chain seq x y z
N GLU A 1 -4.33 3.81 17.34
CA GLU A 1 -5.13 2.78 16.63
C GLU A 1 -6.23 2.23 17.55
N GLY A 2 -7.36 1.84 16.96
CA GLY A 2 -8.44 1.10 17.65
C GLY A 2 -8.29 -0.42 17.50
N SER A 3 -9.30 -1.19 17.94
CA SER A 3 -9.30 -2.66 17.86
C SER A 3 -9.14 -3.20 16.44
N GLN A 4 -9.55 -2.43 15.42
CA GLN A 4 -9.45 -2.81 14.01
C GLN A 4 -8.04 -2.68 13.42
N GLY A 5 -7.09 -2.03 14.11
CA GLY A 5 -5.72 -1.82 13.61
C GLY A 5 -4.75 -2.98 13.83
N ASN A 6 -5.19 -4.04 14.53
CA ASN A 6 -4.40 -5.26 14.80
C ASN A 6 -3.04 -5.05 15.51
N LYS A 7 -2.77 -3.87 16.05
CA LYS A 7 -1.48 -3.48 16.66
C LYS A 7 -0.29 -3.64 15.71
N GLU A 8 -0.54 -3.55 14.41
CA GLU A 8 0.50 -3.63 13.40
C GLU A 8 1.44 -2.42 13.50
N ARG A 9 2.63 -2.55 12.91
CA ARG A 9 3.63 -1.48 12.87
C ARG A 9 4.13 -1.36 11.44
N THR A 10 4.37 -0.13 11.03
CA THR A 10 4.89 0.20 9.70
C THR A 10 6.29 0.75 9.83
N ALA A 11 7.18 0.32 8.93
CA ALA A 11 8.51 0.86 8.80
C ALA A 11 8.90 0.95 7.32
N PHE A 12 9.73 1.94 6.98
CA PHE A 12 10.37 2.02 5.68
C PHE A 12 11.82 1.58 5.81
N ILE A 13 12.21 0.58 5.03
CA ILE A 13 13.60 0.11 4.91
C ILE A 13 14.09 0.50 3.52
N TYR A 14 15.25 1.13 3.44
CA TYR A 14 15.79 1.66 2.19
C TYR A 14 17.32 1.61 2.16
N ASP A 15 17.88 1.62 0.96
CA ASP A 15 19.31 1.65 0.71
C ASP A 15 19.77 3.11 0.50
N THR A 16 20.53 3.63 1.46
CA THR A 16 21.03 5.03 1.47
C THR A 16 21.94 5.36 0.30
N ARG A 17 22.49 4.35 -0.39
CA ARG A 17 23.28 4.56 -1.62
C ARG A 17 22.41 4.96 -2.80
N LYS A 18 21.10 4.71 -2.73
CA LYS A 18 20.13 4.96 -3.82
C LYS A 18 19.10 6.01 -3.48
N VAL A 19 18.63 6.03 -2.23
CA VAL A 19 17.50 6.86 -1.80
C VAL A 19 17.83 7.50 -0.46
N ASN A 20 17.57 8.80 -0.33
CA ASN A 20 17.78 9.56 0.90
C ASN A 20 16.44 10.06 1.46
N PRO A 21 16.24 10.04 2.79
CA PRO A 21 15.08 10.65 3.40
C PRO A 21 15.16 12.17 3.25
N ALA A 22 14.03 12.81 2.97
CA ALA A 22 13.97 14.24 2.71
C ALA A 22 13.47 15.09 3.89
N GLY A 23 13.27 14.46 5.05
CA GLY A 23 12.81 15.14 6.27
C GLY A 23 11.30 15.31 6.40
N LEU A 24 10.51 14.95 5.37
CA LEU A 24 9.05 14.86 5.47
C LEU A 24 8.66 13.51 6.08
N VAL A 25 7.94 13.55 7.21
CA VAL A 25 7.29 12.40 7.84
C VAL A 25 5.94 12.86 8.36
N GLY A 26 4.89 12.06 8.17
CA GLY A 26 3.57 12.39 8.68
C GLY A 26 2.55 11.28 8.53
N GLU A 27 1.30 11.65 8.77
CA GLU A 27 0.14 10.76 8.70
C GLU A 27 -1.00 11.45 7.97
N ILE A 28 -1.83 10.68 7.27
CA ILE A 28 -3.06 11.19 6.66
C ILE A 28 -4.23 10.91 7.59
N VAL A 29 -4.83 11.99 8.10
CA VAL A 29 -6.10 11.95 8.83
C VAL A 29 -7.22 12.51 7.95
N PHE A 30 -8.41 11.94 8.09
CA PHE A 30 -9.58 12.39 7.34
C PHE A 30 -10.11 13.70 7.93
N PRO A 31 -10.41 14.70 7.07
CA PRO A 31 -10.93 15.97 7.52
C PRO A 31 -12.32 15.79 8.15
N PRO A 32 -12.70 16.61 9.14
CA PRO A 32 -14.04 16.58 9.71
C PRO A 32 -15.12 16.91 8.67
N LEU A 33 -16.37 16.52 8.92
CA LEU A 33 -17.50 16.92 8.09
C LEU A 33 -17.85 18.39 8.38
N GLU A 34 -17.86 19.20 7.34
CA GLU A 34 -18.31 20.58 7.42
C GLU A 34 -19.82 20.68 7.20
N LYS A 35 -20.52 21.27 8.16
CA LYS A 35 -21.97 21.51 8.09
C LYS A 35 -22.27 22.98 8.29
N LYS A 36 -22.90 23.60 7.29
CA LYS A 36 -23.41 24.97 7.42
C LYS A 36 -24.78 24.94 8.08
N ILE A 37 -24.90 25.54 9.26
CA ILE A 37 -26.16 25.65 10.01
C ILE A 37 -26.48 27.11 10.30
N THR A 38 -27.74 27.39 10.61
CA THR A 38 -28.16 28.69 11.14
C THR A 38 -28.23 28.60 12.66
N ASP A 39 -27.55 29.50 13.37
CA ASP A 39 -27.58 29.56 14.83
C ASP A 39 -28.92 30.10 15.35
N ILE A 40 -29.08 30.12 16.69
CA ILE A 40 -30.28 30.63 17.36
C ILE A 40 -30.54 32.13 17.11
N ASN A 41 -29.54 32.86 16.62
CA ASN A 41 -29.61 34.29 16.31
C ASN A 41 -29.81 34.56 14.81
N GLY A 42 -29.97 33.51 13.98
CA GLY A 42 -30.15 33.64 12.54
C GLY A 42 -28.84 33.75 11.74
N ASN A 43 -27.67 33.61 12.37
CA ASN A 43 -26.38 33.68 11.68
C ASN A 43 -26.01 32.35 11.03
N LYS A 44 -25.47 32.38 9.81
CA LYS A 44 -24.88 31.19 9.17
C LYS A 44 -23.51 30.89 9.78
N ILE A 45 -23.38 29.73 10.41
CA ILE A 45 -22.12 29.25 11.00
C ILE A 45 -21.72 27.90 10.38
N THR A 46 -20.42 27.60 10.41
CA THR A 46 -19.87 26.29 10.01
C THR A 46 -19.56 25.49 11.26
N VAL A 47 -20.14 24.30 11.37
CA VAL A 47 -19.87 23.34 12.44
C VAL A 47 -19.11 22.15 11.86
N TYR A 48 -18.14 21.66 12.63
CA TYR A 48 -17.32 20.51 12.26
C TYR A 48 -17.77 19.29 13.05
N GLU A 49 -18.22 18.25 12.36
CA GLU A 49 -18.60 16.97 12.95
C GLU A 49 -17.44 15.96 12.79
N PRO A 50 -17.16 15.12 13.79
CA PRO A 50 -16.09 14.14 13.71
C PRO A 50 -16.37 13.10 12.62
N VAL A 51 -15.31 12.63 11.95
CA VAL A 51 -15.36 11.51 11.00
C VAL A 51 -14.67 10.27 11.56
N LEU A 52 -15.19 9.11 11.17
CA LEU A 52 -14.49 7.84 11.37
C LEU A 52 -13.18 7.88 10.58
N GLN A 53 -12.06 7.71 11.29
CA GLN A 53 -10.72 7.61 10.69
C GLN A 53 -10.47 6.21 10.13
N SER A 54 -9.43 6.05 9.31
CA SER A 54 -8.99 4.73 8.86
C SER A 54 -8.59 3.86 10.05
N ALA A 55 -8.81 2.54 9.93
CA ALA A 55 -8.43 1.59 10.97
C ALA A 55 -6.91 1.61 11.24
N ARG A 56 -6.14 1.85 10.18
CA ARG A 56 -4.69 2.03 10.16
C ARG A 56 -4.39 3.31 9.41
N THR A 57 -3.76 4.27 10.08
CA THR A 57 -3.52 5.60 9.52
C THR A 57 -2.44 5.53 8.45
N PRO A 58 -2.68 6.02 7.21
CA PRO A 58 -1.65 6.06 6.17
C PRO A 58 -0.43 6.85 6.66
N PHE A 59 0.73 6.20 6.64
CA PHE A 59 2.00 6.79 7.05
C PHE A 59 2.77 7.27 5.81
N LEU A 60 3.21 8.52 5.81
CA LEU A 60 3.86 9.15 4.67
C LEU A 60 5.29 9.58 5.00
N VAL A 61 6.22 9.31 4.08
CA VAL A 61 7.63 9.71 4.19
C VAL A 61 8.14 10.22 2.85
N GLY A 62 8.80 11.38 2.87
CA GLY A 62 9.43 11.96 1.69
C GLY A 62 10.83 11.41 1.43
N PHE A 63 11.13 11.11 0.17
CA PHE A 63 12.40 10.56 -0.28
C PHE A 63 12.91 11.22 -1.55
N THR A 64 14.22 11.30 -1.69
CA THR A 64 14.89 11.70 -2.92
C THR A 64 15.73 10.56 -3.48
N ALA A 65 15.57 10.31 -4.77
CA ALA A 65 16.40 9.41 -5.57
C ALA A 65 16.93 10.19 -6.77
N ASN A 66 18.18 10.68 -6.67
CA ASN A 66 18.80 11.54 -7.66
C ASN A 66 17.91 12.75 -8.03
N TRP A 67 17.29 12.76 -9.23
CA TRP A 67 16.47 13.87 -9.75
C TRP A 67 14.97 13.73 -9.41
N ALA A 68 14.59 12.64 -8.77
CA ALA A 68 13.21 12.33 -8.42
C ALA A 68 12.98 12.48 -6.92
N ASP A 69 12.11 13.41 -6.56
CA ASP A 69 11.49 13.56 -5.26
C ASP A 69 10.11 12.91 -5.26
N PHE A 70 9.78 12.19 -4.19
CA PHE A 70 8.47 11.56 -4.02
C PHE A 70 8.13 11.33 -2.55
N VAL A 71 6.84 11.23 -2.28
CA VAL A 71 6.31 10.80 -0.98
C VAL A 71 5.81 9.36 -1.10
N LEU A 72 6.42 8.44 -0.33
CA LEU A 72 5.87 7.10 -0.13
C LEU A 72 4.78 7.17 0.92
N THR A 73 3.59 6.67 0.60
CA THR A 73 2.44 6.61 1.51
C THR A 73 1.97 5.17 1.64
N THR A 74 1.88 4.67 2.87
CA THR A 74 1.38 3.32 3.12
C THR A 74 -0.14 3.29 3.17
N VAL A 75 -0.74 2.20 2.69
CA VAL A 75 -2.16 1.91 2.87
C VAL A 75 -2.36 0.49 3.37
N HIS A 76 -3.35 0.32 4.22
CA HIS A 76 -3.90 -0.99 4.55
C HIS A 76 -5.41 -0.83 4.68
N MET A 77 -6.08 -1.01 3.54
CA MET A 77 -7.50 -0.72 3.39
C MET A 77 -8.34 -1.69 4.21
N VAL A 78 -9.47 -1.21 4.75
CA VAL A 78 -10.41 -2.07 5.46
C VAL A 78 -10.88 -3.23 4.56
N TRP A 79 -10.82 -4.45 5.10
CA TRP A 79 -11.31 -5.65 4.41
C TRP A 79 -12.82 -5.57 4.11
N GLY A 80 -13.60 -5.12 5.10
CA GLY A 80 -15.05 -5.00 5.02
C GLY A 80 -15.76 -6.35 5.05
N ASN A 81 -16.90 -6.46 4.37
CA ASN A 81 -17.75 -7.66 4.36
C ASN A 81 -17.30 -8.74 3.35
N ASN A 82 -16.01 -8.86 3.04
CA ASN A 82 -15.48 -9.78 2.02
C ASN A 82 -16.17 -9.61 0.64
N ALA A 83 -16.64 -8.40 0.35
CA ALA A 83 -17.26 -8.05 -0.93
C ALA A 83 -16.26 -7.29 -1.80
N ALA A 84 -16.33 -7.48 -3.12
CA ALA A 84 -15.43 -6.82 -4.08
C ALA A 84 -15.49 -5.28 -4.06
N ASN A 85 -16.64 -4.71 -3.66
CA ASN A 85 -16.91 -3.27 -3.64
C ASN A 85 -17.53 -2.85 -2.30
N ASP A 86 -16.88 -3.21 -1.18
CA ASP A 86 -17.34 -2.74 0.13
C ASP A 86 -17.36 -1.19 0.16
N PRO A 87 -18.49 -0.53 0.46
CA PRO A 87 -18.60 0.92 0.40
C PRO A 87 -17.64 1.66 1.33
N GLN A 88 -17.28 1.07 2.48
CA GLN A 88 -16.31 1.66 3.40
C GLN A 88 -14.92 1.69 2.76
N ARG A 89 -14.49 0.57 2.18
CA ARG A 89 -13.21 0.48 1.47
C ARG A 89 -13.13 1.45 0.30
N VAL A 90 -14.19 1.53 -0.52
CA VAL A 90 -14.24 2.45 -1.68
C VAL A 90 -14.15 3.90 -1.22
N LYS A 91 -14.87 4.28 -0.16
CA LYS A 91 -14.81 5.64 0.41
C LYS A 91 -13.43 5.94 1.00
N GLU A 92 -12.81 4.97 1.66
CA GLU A 92 -11.50 5.11 2.28
C GLU A 92 -10.41 5.42 1.24
N ILE A 93 -10.29 4.58 0.19
CA ILE A 93 -9.30 4.80 -0.86
C ILE A 93 -9.56 6.10 -1.63
N ASP A 94 -10.82 6.45 -1.87
CA ASP A 94 -11.20 7.70 -2.53
C ASP A 94 -10.76 8.93 -1.72
N THR A 95 -11.00 8.89 -0.41
CA THR A 95 -10.62 9.97 0.51
C THR A 95 -9.10 10.14 0.54
N ILE A 96 -8.35 9.04 0.68
CA ILE A 96 -6.87 9.08 0.68
C ILE A 96 -6.35 9.60 -0.67
N ALA A 97 -6.81 9.02 -1.78
CA ALA A 97 -6.34 9.39 -3.12
C ALA A 97 -6.69 10.84 -3.46
N SER A 98 -7.86 11.34 -3.06
CA SER A 98 -8.27 12.73 -3.28
C SER A 98 -7.44 13.72 -2.44
N ILE A 99 -7.11 13.41 -1.18
CA ILE A 99 -6.20 14.21 -0.36
C ILE A 99 -4.83 14.32 -1.03
N LEU A 100 -4.27 13.20 -1.49
CA LEU A 100 -2.97 13.19 -2.16
C LEU A 100 -2.99 13.93 -3.50
N LYS A 101 -4.08 13.82 -4.27
CA LYS A 101 -4.30 14.62 -5.48
C LYS A 101 -4.35 16.12 -5.19
N GLN A 102 -4.99 16.54 -4.10
CA GLN A 102 -5.01 17.94 -3.70
C GLN A 102 -3.61 18.43 -3.30
N LYS A 103 -2.83 17.60 -2.61
CA LYS A 103 -1.43 17.89 -2.30
C LYS A 103 -0.57 18.01 -3.57
N SER A 104 -0.80 17.16 -4.57
CA SER A 104 -0.02 17.18 -5.82
C SER A 104 -0.23 18.45 -6.66
N VAL A 105 -1.36 19.15 -6.51
CA VAL A 105 -1.59 20.44 -7.20
C VAL A 105 -1.07 21.64 -6.41
N ASN A 106 -0.73 21.48 -5.13
CA ASN A 106 -0.20 22.54 -4.29
C ASN A 106 1.29 22.80 -4.62
N ALA A 107 1.61 24.01 -5.06
CA ALA A 107 2.98 24.41 -5.40
C ALA A 107 3.93 24.50 -4.19
N TYR A 108 3.37 24.54 -2.97
CA TYR A 108 4.13 24.58 -1.73
C TYR A 108 4.33 23.21 -1.08
N GLU A 109 3.79 22.14 -1.67
CA GLU A 109 4.05 20.79 -1.16
C GLU A 109 5.52 20.43 -1.40
N TRP A 110 6.15 19.77 -0.42
CA TRP A 110 7.57 19.40 -0.50
C TRP A 110 7.90 18.58 -1.75
N SER A 111 7.04 17.61 -2.09
CA SER A 111 7.04 16.91 -3.37
C SER A 111 5.61 16.79 -3.86
N ARG A 112 5.46 16.84 -5.18
CA ARG A 112 4.17 16.74 -5.86
C ARG A 112 3.93 15.36 -6.47
N ASN A 113 4.85 14.42 -6.22
CA ASN A 113 4.73 13.05 -6.68
C ASN A 113 4.51 12.10 -5.52
N PHE A 114 3.55 11.20 -5.67
CA PHE A 114 3.14 10.29 -4.61
C PHE A 114 3.21 8.85 -5.11
N ILE A 115 3.72 7.98 -4.26
CA ILE A 115 3.69 6.53 -4.45
C ILE A 115 2.88 5.95 -3.30
N LEU A 116 1.73 5.37 -3.62
CA LEU A 116 0.84 4.72 -2.68
C LEU A 116 1.10 3.22 -2.72
N LEU A 117 1.38 2.58 -1.59
CA LEU A 117 1.73 1.17 -1.53
C LEU A 117 1.18 0.46 -0.30
N GLY A 118 0.94 -0.85 -0.41
CA GLY A 118 0.48 -1.70 0.68
C GLY A 118 -0.70 -2.57 0.28
N ASP A 119 -1.55 -2.91 1.24
CA ASP A 119 -2.73 -3.73 1.01
C ASP A 119 -3.93 -2.83 0.62
N PHE A 120 -4.28 -2.85 -0.66
CA PHE A 120 -5.41 -2.09 -1.18
C PHE A 120 -6.73 -2.87 -1.09
N ASN A 121 -6.68 -4.17 -0.82
CA ASN A 121 -7.82 -5.07 -0.93
C ASN A 121 -8.57 -4.97 -2.28
N ILE A 122 -7.82 -4.76 -3.37
CA ILE A 122 -8.34 -4.75 -4.74
C ILE A 122 -8.38 -6.19 -5.27
N PHE A 123 -9.54 -6.62 -5.78
CA PHE A 123 -9.70 -7.96 -6.37
C PHE A 123 -9.55 -7.96 -7.90
N SER A 124 -9.80 -6.82 -8.56
CA SER A 124 -9.79 -6.67 -10.03
C SER A 124 -9.79 -5.19 -10.43
N THR A 125 -9.32 -4.88 -11.64
CA THR A 125 -9.43 -3.54 -12.27
C THR A 125 -10.87 -3.10 -12.53
N SER A 126 -11.80 -4.05 -12.61
CA SER A 126 -13.23 -3.74 -12.80
C SER A 126 -13.90 -3.17 -11.54
N ASN A 127 -13.24 -3.26 -10.38
CA ASN A 127 -13.84 -2.91 -9.09
C ASN A 127 -13.87 -1.40 -8.85
N GLU A 128 -14.84 -0.97 -8.04
CA GLU A 128 -15.03 0.43 -7.67
C GLU A 128 -13.84 0.98 -6.86
N THR A 129 -13.14 0.13 -6.10
CA THR A 129 -11.91 0.51 -5.39
C THR A 129 -10.81 0.94 -6.38
N TYR A 130 -10.64 0.20 -7.49
CA TYR A 130 -9.67 0.55 -8.53
C TYR A 130 -10.09 1.84 -9.26
N LYS A 131 -11.38 1.98 -9.60
CA LYS A 131 -11.91 3.21 -10.22
C LYS A 131 -11.76 4.44 -9.33
N ALA A 132 -11.94 4.29 -8.02
CA ALA A 132 -11.77 5.36 -7.04
C ALA A 132 -10.32 5.84 -6.94
N LEU A 133 -9.37 4.93 -7.12
CA LEU A 133 -7.95 5.26 -7.21
C LEU A 133 -7.63 6.01 -8.51
N THR A 134 -8.00 5.43 -9.67
CA THR A 134 -7.65 5.99 -10.99
C THR A 134 -8.35 7.31 -11.30
N LYS A 135 -9.59 7.54 -10.85
CA LYS A 135 -10.26 8.85 -11.00
C LYS A 135 -9.51 9.99 -10.29
N ASN A 136 -8.68 9.66 -9.29
CA ASN A 136 -7.83 10.61 -8.59
C ASN A 136 -6.43 10.76 -9.21
N GLY A 137 -6.20 10.15 -10.38
CA GLY A 137 -4.95 10.26 -11.14
C GLY A 137 -3.84 9.36 -10.63
N PHE A 138 -4.19 8.27 -9.95
CA PHE A 138 -3.23 7.23 -9.56
C PHE A 138 -3.27 6.08 -10.56
N ASP A 139 -2.12 5.66 -11.04
CA ASP A 139 -1.99 4.56 -11.99
C ASP A 139 -1.22 3.40 -11.36
N ILE A 140 -1.76 2.19 -11.55
CA ILE A 140 -1.06 0.95 -11.19
C ILE A 140 -0.31 0.46 -12.45
N PRO A 141 0.99 0.15 -12.37
CA PRO A 141 1.73 -0.37 -13.51
C PRO A 141 1.05 -1.61 -14.09
N PRO A 142 0.86 -1.71 -15.42
CA PRO A 142 0.25 -2.89 -16.05
C PRO A 142 0.96 -4.19 -15.70
N GLU A 143 2.27 -4.15 -15.46
CA GLU A 143 3.11 -5.26 -15.09
C GLU A 143 2.79 -5.81 -13.68
N MET A 144 2.09 -5.03 -12.86
CA MET A 144 1.65 -5.39 -11.51
C MET A 144 0.21 -5.93 -11.49
N MET A 145 -0.52 -5.79 -12.59
CA MET A 145 -1.86 -6.34 -12.74
C MET A 145 -1.79 -7.87 -12.92
N GLY A 146 -2.55 -8.64 -12.14
CA GLY A 146 -2.43 -10.11 -12.16
C GLY A 146 -1.37 -10.65 -11.20
N ALA A 147 -0.51 -9.79 -10.63
CA ALA A 147 0.60 -10.21 -9.79
C ALA A 147 0.11 -10.59 -8.38
N LYS A 148 0.01 -11.90 -8.13
CA LYS A 148 -0.47 -12.46 -6.88
C LYS A 148 0.63 -12.46 -5.81
N SER A 149 0.40 -11.71 -4.74
CA SER A 149 1.38 -11.44 -3.70
C SER A 149 1.10 -12.16 -2.39
N ASN A 150 0.01 -12.91 -2.25
CA ASN A 150 -0.18 -13.70 -1.05
C ASN A 150 0.57 -15.05 -1.13
N ALA A 151 0.92 -15.66 0.00
CA ALA A 151 1.73 -16.87 0.08
C ALA A 151 1.12 -18.08 -0.67
N ASN A 152 -0.20 -18.12 -0.79
CA ASN A 152 -0.91 -19.15 -1.56
C ASN A 152 -0.99 -18.83 -3.06
N LYS A 153 -0.56 -17.64 -3.48
CA LYS A 153 -0.56 -17.15 -4.87
C LYS A 153 -1.92 -17.28 -5.54
N ASP A 154 -2.97 -16.88 -4.84
CA ASP A 154 -4.36 -16.86 -5.33
C ASP A 154 -5.02 -15.47 -5.25
N ARG A 155 -4.39 -14.47 -4.63
CA ARG A 155 -4.94 -13.12 -4.41
C ARG A 155 -3.98 -11.99 -4.82
N GLU A 156 -4.53 -10.87 -5.24
CA GLU A 156 -3.83 -9.70 -5.81
C GLU A 156 -4.07 -8.40 -5.01
N TYR A 157 -4.22 -8.51 -3.70
CA TYR A 157 -4.66 -7.40 -2.85
C TYR A 157 -3.65 -6.25 -2.77
N ASP A 158 -2.37 -6.57 -2.73
CA ASP A 158 -1.31 -5.59 -2.57
C ASP A 158 -1.04 -4.86 -3.89
N GLN A 159 -0.84 -3.55 -3.83
CA GLN A 159 -0.57 -2.74 -5.03
C GLN A 159 0.49 -1.68 -4.78
N ILE A 160 1.07 -1.19 -5.87
CA ILE A 160 1.93 -0.01 -5.92
C ILE A 160 1.32 0.91 -6.97
N ALA A 161 0.84 2.07 -6.55
CA ALA A 161 0.16 3.03 -7.38
C ALA A 161 0.91 4.37 -7.41
N PHE A 162 0.99 4.99 -8.58
CA PHE A 162 1.78 6.17 -8.84
C PHE A 162 0.88 7.36 -9.17
N HIS A 163 1.12 8.48 -8.51
CA HIS A 163 0.64 9.79 -8.93
C HIS A 163 1.85 10.62 -9.33
N ASP A 164 2.27 10.46 -10.58
CA ASP A 164 3.46 11.11 -11.13
C ASP A 164 3.11 12.44 -11.79
N ARG A 165 3.79 13.51 -11.38
CA ARG A 165 3.74 14.82 -12.00
C ARG A 165 5.08 15.13 -12.64
N GLU A 166 5.03 15.80 -13.78
CA GLU A 166 6.23 16.25 -14.50
C GLU A 166 7.09 15.10 -15.05
N ASN A 167 6.54 13.88 -15.09
CA ASN A 167 7.16 12.66 -15.60
C ASN A 167 8.48 12.34 -14.89
N LYS A 168 8.43 12.29 -13.54
CA LYS A 168 9.58 11.97 -12.69
C LYS A 168 9.78 10.46 -12.54
N PHE A 169 8.80 9.66 -12.94
CA PHE A 169 8.86 8.20 -12.93
C PHE A 169 8.46 7.63 -14.28
N GLN A 170 9.18 6.61 -14.72
CA GLN A 170 8.75 5.78 -15.83
C GLN A 170 9.02 4.32 -15.48
N THR A 171 8.03 3.44 -15.61
CA THR A 171 8.26 2.01 -15.45
C THR A 171 9.19 1.50 -16.56
N THR A 172 10.07 0.57 -16.24
CA THR A 172 10.95 -0.05 -17.26
C THR A 172 10.33 -1.28 -17.92
N GLY A 173 9.09 -1.63 -17.57
CA GLY A 173 8.47 -2.91 -17.92
C GLY A 173 8.88 -4.07 -17.00
N LYS A 174 9.75 -3.84 -16.00
CA LYS A 174 10.14 -4.87 -15.03
C LYS A 174 9.45 -4.64 -13.70
N ALA A 175 8.69 -5.63 -13.28
CA ALA A 175 8.03 -5.67 -11.99
C ALA A 175 7.81 -7.12 -11.58
N GLY A 176 7.42 -7.36 -10.32
CA GLY A 176 7.10 -8.71 -9.88
C GLY A 176 6.84 -8.86 -8.40
N VAL A 177 6.78 -10.12 -7.99
CA VAL A 177 6.59 -10.57 -6.61
C VAL A 177 7.82 -11.38 -6.23
N PHE A 178 8.47 -11.02 -5.13
CA PHE A 178 9.59 -11.77 -4.61
C PHE A 178 9.08 -12.84 -3.64
N ASP A 179 9.14 -14.10 -4.06
CA ASP A 179 8.76 -15.22 -3.20
C ASP A 179 9.96 -15.68 -2.37
N PHE A 180 10.05 -15.19 -1.14
CA PHE A 180 11.09 -15.62 -0.22
C PHE A 180 10.98 -17.11 0.17
N TYR A 181 9.82 -17.76 -0.02
CA TYR A 181 9.65 -19.20 0.23
C TYR A 181 10.37 -20.10 -0.78
N ASP A 182 10.89 -19.53 -1.87
CA ASP A 182 11.79 -20.23 -2.79
C ASP A 182 13.20 -20.38 -2.19
N THR A 183 13.53 -19.64 -1.12
CA THR A 183 14.88 -19.62 -0.51
C THR A 183 14.88 -19.94 0.99
N VAL A 184 13.91 -19.44 1.74
CA VAL A 184 13.80 -19.64 3.21
C VAL A 184 12.44 -20.23 3.56
N TYR A 185 12.39 -21.17 4.50
CA TYR A 185 11.16 -21.91 4.81
C TYR A 185 10.56 -22.60 3.57
N THR A 186 11.45 -23.19 2.76
CA THR A 186 11.08 -24.00 1.61
C THR A 186 10.35 -25.26 2.07
N LEU A 187 9.70 -25.97 1.15
CA LEU A 187 9.08 -27.26 1.49
C LEU A 187 10.12 -28.31 1.92
N ALA A 188 11.36 -28.22 1.43
CA ALA A 188 12.44 -29.11 1.85
C ALA A 188 12.87 -28.86 3.31
N ASP A 189 12.72 -27.62 3.78
CA ASP A 189 13.08 -27.23 5.15
C ASP A 189 12.06 -27.70 6.20
N GLU A 190 10.90 -28.23 5.79
CA GLU A 190 9.83 -28.65 6.71
C GLU A 190 10.36 -29.51 7.85
N THR A 191 11.21 -30.49 7.52
CA THR A 191 11.77 -31.45 8.49
C THR A 191 12.72 -30.80 9.50
N ILE A 192 13.40 -29.72 9.13
CA ILE A 192 14.32 -28.95 9.98
C ILE A 192 13.52 -28.28 11.11
N TYR A 193 12.33 -27.80 10.80
CA TYR A 193 11.49 -27.01 11.71
C TYR A 193 10.45 -27.83 12.50
N ILE A 194 10.39 -29.15 12.32
CA ILE A 194 9.50 -30.02 13.12
C ILE A 194 9.66 -29.80 14.63
N PRO A 195 10.89 -29.69 15.19
CA PRO A 195 11.06 -29.43 16.62
C PRO A 195 10.42 -28.11 17.06
N ASP A 196 10.52 -27.05 16.25
CA ASP A 196 9.96 -25.72 16.55
C ASP A 196 8.42 -25.69 16.44
N MET A 197 7.85 -26.53 15.57
CA MET A 197 6.40 -26.70 15.46
C MET A 197 5.80 -27.50 16.63
N GLY A 198 6.59 -28.35 17.28
CA GLY A 198 6.18 -29.15 18.44
C GLY A 198 4.95 -30.02 18.19
N GLU A 199 4.06 -30.13 19.19
CA GLU A 199 2.85 -30.95 19.07
C GLU A 199 1.87 -30.45 17.99
N ALA A 200 1.87 -29.15 17.68
CA ALA A 200 0.96 -28.57 16.68
C ALA A 200 1.23 -29.10 15.25
N TYR A 201 2.44 -29.58 14.99
CA TYR A 201 2.78 -30.31 13.76
C TYR A 201 1.98 -31.61 13.62
N ASN A 202 1.75 -32.30 14.73
CA ASN A 202 1.13 -33.62 14.76
C ASN A 202 -0.38 -33.58 15.00
N LYS A 203 -0.88 -32.53 15.66
CA LYS A 203 -2.28 -32.43 16.08
C LYS A 203 -2.92 -31.10 15.66
N THR A 204 -4.22 -31.12 15.40
CA THR A 204 -5.05 -29.92 15.23
C THR A 204 -5.26 -29.22 16.57
N ALA A 205 -5.85 -28.01 16.57
CA ALA A 205 -6.22 -27.30 17.80
C ALA A 205 -7.18 -28.10 18.68
N ASP A 206 -7.99 -28.98 18.08
CA ASP A 206 -8.91 -29.89 18.77
C ASP A 206 -8.24 -31.21 19.24
N GLY A 207 -6.91 -31.33 19.11
CA GLY A 207 -6.14 -32.49 19.54
C GLY A 207 -6.19 -33.70 18.61
N LYS A 208 -6.87 -33.61 17.45
CA LYS A 208 -6.95 -34.71 16.46
C LYS A 208 -5.64 -34.84 15.69
N PRO A 209 -5.20 -36.05 15.29
CA PRO A 209 -4.05 -36.22 14.40
C PRO A 209 -4.23 -35.42 13.11
N ARG A 210 -3.15 -34.76 12.69
CA ARG A 210 -3.16 -33.93 11.48
C ARG A 210 -2.92 -34.79 10.25
N GLU A 211 -3.87 -34.78 9.32
CA GLU A 211 -3.81 -35.55 8.08
C GLU A 211 -2.75 -35.02 7.11
N ASN A 212 -2.66 -33.69 6.96
CA ASN A 212 -1.71 -33.04 6.07
C ASN A 212 -0.80 -32.07 6.83
N LYS A 213 0.34 -32.59 7.29
CA LYS A 213 1.33 -31.83 8.05
C LYS A 213 2.05 -30.80 7.20
N THR A 214 2.38 -31.16 5.95
CA THR A 214 2.98 -30.24 4.98
C THR A 214 2.08 -29.06 4.67
N LEU A 215 0.76 -29.25 4.59
CA LEU A 215 -0.17 -28.13 4.45
C LEU A 215 -0.11 -27.19 5.66
N TYR A 216 -0.07 -27.74 6.88
CA TYR A 216 0.07 -26.92 8.08
C TYR A 216 1.37 -26.12 8.10
N TYR A 217 2.50 -26.76 7.78
CA TYR A 217 3.77 -26.08 7.63
C TYR A 217 3.67 -24.97 6.58
N LYS A 218 3.12 -25.27 5.41
CA LYS A 218 3.04 -24.37 4.25
C LYS A 218 2.14 -23.15 4.48
N THR A 219 0.96 -23.32 5.08
CA THR A 219 -0.08 -22.28 5.09
C THR A 219 -0.24 -21.58 6.43
N TYR A 220 0.17 -22.21 7.53
CA TYR A 220 -0.01 -21.65 8.87
C TYR A 220 1.32 -21.35 9.53
N TRP A 221 2.21 -22.35 9.62
CA TRP A 221 3.39 -22.19 10.45
C TRP A 221 4.41 -21.25 9.80
N ARG A 222 4.82 -21.50 8.55
CA ARG A 222 5.85 -20.64 7.90
C ARG A 222 5.36 -19.21 7.63
N THR A 223 4.07 -19.03 7.37
CA THR A 223 3.44 -17.72 7.21
C THR A 223 3.39 -16.94 8.51
N TYR A 224 3.17 -17.62 9.64
CA TYR A 224 3.27 -17.01 10.96
C TYR A 224 4.72 -16.60 11.32
N GLN A 225 5.72 -17.40 10.92
CA GLN A 225 7.13 -17.06 11.19
C GLN A 225 7.66 -15.90 10.32
N MET A 226 7.10 -15.74 9.11
CA MET A 226 7.57 -14.75 8.15
C MET A 226 6.45 -13.80 7.75
N SER A 227 5.68 -14.14 6.71
CA SER A 227 4.55 -13.33 6.24
C SER A 227 3.69 -14.17 5.30
N ASP A 228 2.37 -13.95 5.33
CA ASP A 228 1.44 -14.44 4.31
C ASP A 228 1.33 -13.50 3.10
N HIS A 229 2.00 -12.34 3.14
CA HIS A 229 2.20 -11.42 2.02
C HIS A 229 3.67 -11.41 1.55
N LEU A 230 3.86 -11.48 0.24
CA LEU A 230 5.13 -11.48 -0.47
C LEU A 230 5.45 -10.06 -0.98
N PRO A 231 6.70 -9.58 -0.88
CA PRO A 231 7.07 -8.26 -1.38
C PRO A 231 6.81 -8.09 -2.88
N LYS A 232 6.13 -6.99 -3.21
CA LYS A 232 5.98 -6.49 -4.57
C LYS A 232 7.10 -5.51 -4.91
N TRP A 233 7.56 -5.53 -6.16
CA TRP A 233 8.57 -4.60 -6.64
C TRP A 233 8.27 -4.13 -8.06
N VAL A 234 8.73 -2.93 -8.37
CA VAL A 234 8.70 -2.34 -9.71
C VAL A 234 10.00 -1.58 -9.93
N GLU A 235 10.60 -1.72 -11.12
CA GLU A 235 11.78 -0.97 -11.52
C GLU A 235 11.37 0.32 -12.25
N LEU A 236 11.95 1.43 -11.79
CA LEU A 236 11.65 2.76 -12.29
C LEU A 236 12.90 3.37 -12.94
N LYS A 237 12.72 3.94 -14.13
CA LYS A 237 13.63 4.94 -14.68
C LYS A 237 13.29 6.28 -14.04
N ILE A 238 14.32 6.93 -13.47
CA ILE A 238 14.23 8.19 -12.73
C ILE A 238 15.17 9.27 -13.28
N ASP A 239 16.07 8.91 -14.19
CA ASP A 239 16.98 9.84 -14.84
C ASP A 239 16.39 10.28 -16.19
N PHE A 240 16.08 11.57 -16.26
CA PHE A 240 15.53 12.24 -17.43
C PHE A 240 16.35 13.48 -17.82
N ALA A 241 17.64 13.51 -17.44
CA ALA A 241 18.52 14.65 -17.67
C ALA A 241 18.57 15.08 -19.14
N GLU A 242 18.70 14.13 -20.05
CA GLU A 242 18.75 14.39 -21.49
C GLU A 242 17.45 15.03 -22.00
N ALA A 243 16.29 14.49 -21.61
CA ALA A 243 14.99 15.04 -21.98
C ALA A 243 14.77 16.44 -21.39
N PHE A 244 15.29 16.72 -20.20
CA PHE A 244 15.28 18.05 -19.61
C PHE A 244 16.15 19.04 -20.42
N LEU A 245 17.40 18.66 -20.72
CA LEU A 245 18.33 19.50 -21.49
C LEU A 245 17.77 19.82 -22.88
N ASN A 246 17.21 18.83 -23.57
CA ASN A 246 16.62 19.01 -24.90
C ASN A 246 15.46 20.01 -24.87
N ARG A 247 14.57 19.94 -23.87
CA ARG A 247 13.46 20.91 -23.71
C ARG A 247 13.97 22.34 -23.50
N LYS A 248 15.05 22.50 -22.72
CA LYS A 248 15.65 23.82 -22.47
C LYS A 248 16.37 24.38 -23.69
N LEU A 249 17.06 23.54 -24.46
CA LEU A 249 17.71 23.93 -25.71
C LEU A 249 16.69 24.32 -26.80
N SER A 250 15.52 23.67 -26.83
CA SER A 250 14.46 23.97 -27.81
C SER A 250 13.61 25.20 -27.46
N GLY A 251 13.93 25.96 -26.41
CA GLY A 251 13.22 27.19 -26.03
C GLY A 251 11.81 26.99 -25.46
N GLY A 252 11.54 25.83 -24.85
CA GLY A 252 10.28 25.54 -24.17
C GLY A 252 10.18 26.11 -22.76
#